data_AF-A0AAW5E5C5-F1
#
_entry.id   AF-A0AAW5E5C5-F1
#
_cell.length_a   1.000
_cell.length_b   1.000
_cell.length_c   1.000
_cell.angle_alpha   90.00
_cell.angle_beta   90.00
_cell.angle_gamma   90.00
#
_symmetry.space_group_name_H-M   'P 1'
#
loop_
_entity.id
_entity.type
_entity.pdbx_description
1 polymer ?
#
loop_
_entity_poly.entity_id
_entity_poly.type
_entity_poly.pdbx_seq_one_letter_code
_entity_poly.pdbx_strand_id
1 'polypeptide(L)' 'MFEYISIFLLTVMGSVILFFVCASMFGSVADYGESAVYTIGSVIIILLSFLITQMFYVIGLMKGKVKK' A
#
# COMPACT_ATOMS: atom_id res chain seq x y z
N MET A 1 -4.83 -19.66 8.98
CA MET A 1 -5.74 -18.49 9.09
C MET A 1 -5.03 -17.27 9.69
N PHE A 2 -4.29 -17.41 10.80
CA PHE A 2 -3.52 -16.30 11.39
C PHE A 2 -2.46 -15.68 10.46
N GLU A 3 -1.81 -16.47 9.60
CA GLU A 3 -0.83 -15.95 8.62
C GLU A 3 -1.46 -14.94 7.65
N TYR A 4 -2.65 -15.23 7.11
CA TYR A 4 -3.36 -14.32 6.22
C TYR A 4 -3.82 -13.03 6.93
N ILE A 5 -4.22 -13.14 8.21
CA ILE A 5 -4.59 -11.99 9.03
C ILE A 5 -3.38 -11.10 9.33
N SER A 6 -2.20 -11.69 9.55
CA SER A 6 -0.96 -10.94 9.74
C SER A 6 -0.55 -10.19 8.48
N ILE A 7 -0.70 -10.82 7.32
CA ILE A 7 -0.43 -10.24 6.00
C ILE A 7 -1.37 -9.06 5.71
N PHE A 8 -2.65 -9.18 6.08
CA PHE A 8 -3.63 -8.10 5.98
C PHE A 8 -3.27 -6.92 6.92
N LEU A 9 -2.95 -7.20 8.19
CA LEU A 9 -2.56 -6.18 9.16
C LEU A 9 -1.30 -5.42 8.75
N LEU A 10 -0.31 -6.13 8.21
CA LEU A 10 0.92 -5.54 7.66
C LEU A 10 0.60 -4.59 6.50
N THR A 11 -0.30 -4.98 5.61
CA THR A 11 -0.77 -4.14 4.50
C THR A 11 -1.43 -2.86 5.00
N VAL A 12 -2.32 -2.99 5.98
CA VAL A 12 -3.03 -1.83 6.55
C VAL A 12 -2.05 -0.87 7.22
N MET A 13 -1.12 -1.36 8.04
CA MET A 13 -0.08 -0.50 8.63
C MET A 13 0.81 0.15 7.56
N GLY A 14 1.25 -0.61 6.56
CA GLY A 14 2.05 -0.08 5.45
C GLY A 14 1.33 1.03 4.69
N SER A 15 0.03 0.86 4.44
CA SER A 15 -0.82 1.86 3.80
C SER A 15 -0.93 3.15 4.61
N VAL A 16 -1.09 3.04 5.94
CA VAL A 16 -1.17 4.20 6.84
C VAL A 16 0.16 4.97 6.83
N ILE A 17 1.29 4.25 6.93
CA ILE A 17 2.62 4.86 6.91
C ILE A 17 2.87 5.58 5.58
N LEU A 18 2.57 4.92 4.44
CA LEU A 18 2.73 5.52 3.11
C LEU A 18 1.86 6.77 2.92
N PHE A 19 0.65 6.77 3.45
CA PHE A 19 -0.22 7.93 3.43
C PHE A 19 0.42 9.12 4.16
N PHE A 20 0.95 8.89 5.36
CA PHE A 20 1.65 9.94 6.13
C PHE A 20 2.90 10.45 5.41
N VAL A 21 3.69 9.56 4.79
CA VAL A 21 4.86 9.94 4.00
C VAL A 21 4.46 10.83 2.81
N CYS A 22 3.47 10.41 2.01
CA CYS A 22 2.98 11.22 0.90
C CYS A 22 2.39 12.56 1.37
N ALA A 23 1.58 12.55 2.42
CA ALA A 23 1.01 13.78 2.99
C ALA A 23 2.10 14.76 3.45
N SER A 24 3.20 14.25 4.04
CA SER A 24 4.34 15.07 4.45
C SER A 24 5.15 15.64 3.29
N MET A 25 5.24 14.91 2.16
CA MET A 25 5.98 15.36 0.97
C MET A 25 5.22 16.41 0.16
N PHE A 26 3.89 16.29 0.06
CA PHE A 26 3.08 17.12 -0.83
C PHE A 26 2.27 18.20 -0.08
N GLY A 27 2.14 18.14 1.24
CA GLY A 27 1.35 19.08 2.06
C GLY A 27 1.88 20.52 2.15
N SER A 28 3.01 20.83 1.52
CA SER A 28 3.60 22.19 1.48
C SER A 28 3.16 23.03 0.28
N VAL A 29 2.32 22.49 -0.62
CA VAL A 29 1.90 23.20 -1.84
C VAL A 29 0.82 24.23 -1.50
N ALA A 30 1.00 25.47 -1.99
CA ALA A 30 0.13 26.61 -1.69
C ALA A 30 -1.32 26.45 -2.17
N ASP A 31 -1.54 25.55 -3.14
CA ASP A 31 -2.85 25.21 -3.67
C ASP A 31 -3.32 23.84 -3.14
N TYR A 32 -4.38 23.87 -2.33
CA TYR A 32 -4.97 22.69 -1.70
C TYR A 32 -5.48 21.67 -2.73
N GLY A 33 -5.90 22.11 -3.92
CA GLY A 33 -6.41 21.24 -4.97
C GLY A 33 -5.31 20.39 -5.59
N GLU A 34 -4.21 21.02 -6.01
CA GLU A 34 -3.06 20.31 -6.60
C GLU A 34 -2.40 19.38 -5.59
N SER A 35 -2.19 19.84 -4.35
CA SER A 35 -1.61 19.02 -3.28
C SER A 35 -2.39 17.72 -3.04
N ALA A 36 -3.72 17.81 -3.02
CA ALA A 36 -4.59 16.65 -2.80
C ALA A 36 -4.49 15.64 -3.97
N VAL A 37 -4.49 16.11 -5.21
CA VAL A 37 -4.38 15.24 -6.39
C VAL A 37 -3.01 14.54 -6.43
N TYR A 38 -1.92 15.25 -6.15
CA TYR A 38 -0.58 14.65 -6.09
C TYR A 38 -0.43 13.65 -4.96
N THR A 39 -0.97 13.96 -3.77
CA THR A 39 -0.91 13.08 -2.60
C THR A 39 -1.72 11.81 -2.83
N ILE A 40 -3.00 11.95 -3.19
CA ILE A 40 -3.91 10.82 -3.37
C ILE A 40 -3.50 9.99 -4.59
N GLY A 41 -3.12 10.64 -5.70
CA GLY A 41 -2.65 9.95 -6.89
C GLY A 41 -1.41 9.09 -6.64
N SER A 42 -0.42 9.65 -5.92
CA SER A 42 0.80 8.91 -5.55
C SER A 42 0.50 7.74 -4.62
N VAL A 43 -0.34 7.96 -3.60
CA VAL A 43 -0.76 6.92 -2.66
C VAL A 43 -1.47 5.77 -3.37
N ILE A 44 -2.39 6.08 -4.30
CA ILE A 44 -3.14 5.06 -5.05
C ILE A 44 -2.20 4.20 -5.90
N ILE A 45 -1.25 4.81 -6.63
CA ILE A 45 -0.31 4.06 -7.48
C ILE A 45 0.52 3.09 -6.64
N ILE A 46 1.07 3.57 -5.51
CA ILE A 46 1.89 2.75 -4.62
C ILE A 46 1.06 1.62 -3.98
N LEU A 47 -0.15 1.93 -3.51
CA LEU A 47 -1.05 0.92 -2.94
C LEU A 47 -1.47 -0.12 -3.96
N LEU A 48 -1.72 0.28 -5.21
CA LEU A 48 -2.11 -0.63 -6.27
C LEU A 48 -0.97 -1.62 -6.58
N SER A 49 0.27 -1.14 -6.70
CA SER A 49 1.45 -2.01 -6.85
C SER A 49 1.60 -2.98 -5.68
N PHE A 50 1.44 -2.49 -4.46
CA PHE A 50 1.52 -3.33 -3.26
C PHE A 50 0.42 -4.41 -3.23
N LEU A 51 -0.80 -4.06 -3.64
CA LEU A 51 -1.95 -4.96 -3.70
C LEU A 51 -1.76 -6.05 -4.76
N ILE A 52 -1.16 -5.72 -5.92
CA ILE A 52 -0.79 -6.69 -6.94
C ILE A 52 0.26 -7.67 -6.40
N THR A 53 1.31 -7.19 -5.71
CA THR A 53 2.31 -8.05 -5.08
C THR A 53 1.71 -8.98 -4.03
N GLN A 54 0.80 -8.46 -3.19
CA GLN A 54 0.02 -9.23 -2.23
C GLN A 54 -0.77 -10.36 -2.89
N MET A 55 -1.51 -10.07 -3.96
CA MET A 55 -2.27 -11.09 -4.69
C MET A 55 -1.36 -12.17 -5.25
N PHE A 56 -0.23 -11.81 -5.86
CA PHE A 56 0.75 -12.79 -6.36
C PHE A 56 1.34 -13.65 -5.24
N TYR A 57 1.64 -13.05 -4.09
CA TYR A 57 2.15 -13.77 -2.92
C TYR A 57 1.13 -14.78 -2.37
N VAL A 58 -0.14 -14.36 -2.23
CA VAL A 58 -1.24 -15.23 -1.79
C VAL A 58 -1.48 -16.36 -2.79
N ILE A 59 -1.48 -16.08 -4.09
CA ILE A 59 -1.60 -17.10 -5.14
C ILE A 59 -0.42 -18.09 -5.05
N GLY A 60 0.80 -17.61 -4.85
CA GLY A 60 1.99 -18.45 -4.68
C GLY A 60 1.92 -19.38 -3.47
N LEU A 61 1.41 -18.87 -2.35
CA LEU A 61 1.13 -19.66 -1.14
C LEU A 61 0.05 -20.71 -1.38
N MET A 62 -1.08 -20.34 -1.99
CA MET A 62 -2.17 -21.28 -2.31
C MET A 62 -1.72 -22.38 -3.26
N LYS A 63 -0.82 -22.07 -4.19
CA LYS A 63 -0.25 -23.04 -5.15
C LYS A 63 0.85 -23.91 -4.54
N GLY A 64 1.17 -23.75 -3.25
CA GLY A 64 2.21 -24.49 -2.54
C GLY A 64 3.63 -24.27 -3.08
N LYS A 65 3.83 -23.24 -3.92
CA LYS A 65 5.12 -22.94 -4.57
C LYS A 65 6.04 -22.07 -3.71
N VAL A 66 5.48 -21.37 -2.72
CA VAL A 66 6.25 -20.66 -1.70
C VAL A 66 6.44 -21.63 -0.53
N LYS A 67 7.40 -22.55 -0.66
CA LYS A 67 7.88 -23.39 0.43
C LYS A 67 9.29 -22.94 0.80
N LYS A 68 9.38 -22.35 2.00
CA LYS A 68 10.56 -21.97 2.80
C LYS A 68 11.72 -21.29 2.08
#